data_AF-A0A927TDZ5-F1
#
_entry.id   AF-A0A927TDZ5-F1
#
_cell.length_a   1.000
_cell.length_b   1.000
_cell.length_c   1.000
_cell.angle_alpha   90.00
_cell.angle_beta   90.00
_cell.angle_gamma   90.00
#
_symmetry.space_group_name_H-M   'P 1'
#
loop_
_entity.id
_entity.type
_entity.pdbx_description
1 polymer ?
#
loop_
_entity_poly.entity_id
_entity_poly.type
_entity_poly.pdbx_seq_one_letter_code
_entity_poly.pdbx_strand_id
1 'polypeptide(L)'
;MNRTEKKAIIIILIVCVILLAATMLGKLLGKFRYEAHLDEAVVTVDDTEISLREFGYYIYEVEAFVQEQALLYDAENPKLWWNTHFMAGPDSQFIAHYAKQVAIETCVMEEIYYQEALREGIVLTDVEEAEAIAEAQKTMGAITQEQLDATGLDQAIIVTMKKKEKTSVKYARYLVENQRIVGYSGNPEELVNWDGAYYREEVKPLHQVETKDKLLDQIQLGTITVNREP
;
A
#
# COMPACT_ATOMS: atom_id res chain seq x y z
N MET A 1 -25.71 -51.87 -0.11
CA MET A 1 -26.19 -50.47 -0.28
C MET A 1 -27.54 -50.48 -0.98
N ASN A 2 -28.59 -50.15 -0.24
CA ASN A 2 -29.97 -50.20 -0.74
C ASN A 2 -30.28 -48.99 -1.66
N ARG A 3 -31.42 -49.04 -2.34
CA ARG A 3 -31.81 -48.02 -3.34
C ARG A 3 -31.97 -46.63 -2.72
N THR A 4 -32.26 -46.55 -1.42
CA THR A 4 -32.44 -45.30 -0.67
C THR A 4 -31.11 -44.67 -0.30
N GLU A 5 -30.13 -45.46 0.15
CA GLU A 5 -28.75 -45.02 0.41
C GLU A 5 -28.07 -44.49 -0.87
N LYS A 6 -28.25 -45.18 -2.00
CA LYS A 6 -27.74 -44.70 -3.31
C LYS A 6 -28.34 -43.34 -3.70
N LYS A 7 -29.64 -43.14 -3.48
CA LYS A 7 -30.30 -41.86 -3.75
C LYS A 7 -29.81 -40.75 -2.82
N ALA A 8 -29.62 -41.05 -1.53
CA ALA A 8 -29.10 -40.08 -0.56
C ALA A 8 -27.68 -39.62 -0.92
N ILE A 9 -26.79 -40.54 -1.29
CA ILE A 9 -25.41 -40.21 -1.72
C ILE A 9 -25.42 -39.35 -3.00
N ILE A 10 -26.26 -39.69 -3.98
CA ILE A 10 -26.39 -38.90 -5.21
C ILE A 10 -26.88 -37.48 -4.91
N ILE A 11 -27.87 -37.32 -4.02
CA ILE A 11 -28.38 -36.01 -3.62
C ILE A 11 -27.29 -35.18 -2.94
N ILE A 12 -26.53 -35.77 -2.00
CA ILE A 12 -25.43 -35.08 -1.31
C ILE A 12 -24.36 -34.62 -2.31
N LEU A 13 -23.97 -35.48 -3.26
CA LEU A 13 -23.00 -35.12 -4.30
C LEU A 13 -23.49 -33.97 -5.17
N ILE A 14 -24.77 -33.97 -5.56
CA ILE A 14 -25.36 -32.87 -6.34
C ILE A 14 -25.33 -31.57 -5.54
N VAL A 15 -25.68 -31.60 -4.25
CA VAL A 15 -25.62 -30.41 -3.37
C VAL A 15 -24.19 -29.90 -3.25
N CYS A 16 -23.19 -30.77 -3.05
CA CYS A 16 -21.79 -30.37 -3.00
C CYS A 16 -21.33 -29.71 -4.32
N VAL A 17 -21.72 -30.27 -5.47
CA VAL A 17 -21.40 -29.69 -6.79
C VAL A 17 -22.07 -28.33 -6.96
N ILE A 18 -23.32 -28.16 -6.52
CA ILE A 18 -24.03 -26.88 -6.57
C ILE A 18 -23.36 -25.84 -5.66
N LEU A 19 -22.94 -26.22 -4.46
CA LEU A 19 -22.22 -25.32 -3.54
C LEU A 19 -20.85 -24.90 -4.09
N LEU A 20 -20.12 -25.83 -4.71
CA LEU A 20 -18.86 -25.52 -5.40
C LEU A 20 -19.09 -24.61 -6.62
N ALA A 21 -20.13 -24.87 -7.40
CA ALA A 21 -20.50 -24.01 -8.53
C ALA A 21 -20.93 -22.62 -8.06
N ALA A 22 -21.72 -22.52 -6.99
CA ALA A 22 -22.16 -21.25 -6.41
C ALA A 22 -21.00 -20.42 -5.84
N THR A 23 -20.03 -21.05 -5.17
CA THR A 23 -18.83 -20.36 -4.69
C THR A 23 -17.93 -19.90 -5.84
N MET A 24 -17.76 -20.71 -6.88
CA MET A 24 -17.03 -20.32 -8.09
C MET A 24 -17.74 -19.17 -8.83
N LEU A 25 -19.07 -19.23 -8.95
CA LEU A 25 -19.87 -18.19 -9.59
C LEU A 25 -19.87 -16.89 -8.77
N GLY A 26 -19.90 -16.98 -7.44
CA GLY A 26 -19.73 -15.83 -6.54
C GLY A 26 -18.35 -15.18 -6.67
N LYS A 27 -17.29 -15.98 -6.82
CA LYS A 27 -15.93 -15.47 -7.11
C LYS A 27 -15.83 -14.83 -8.50
N LEU A 28 -16.54 -15.37 -9.50
CA LEU A 28 -16.59 -14.83 -10.86
C LEU A 28 -17.40 -13.53 -10.96
N LEU A 29 -18.52 -13.44 -10.26
CA LEU A 29 -19.40 -12.26 -10.26
C LEU A 29 -18.92 -11.15 -9.32
N GLY A 30 -18.08 -11.49 -8.34
CA GLY A 30 -17.49 -10.56 -7.38
C GLY A 30 -16.02 -10.23 -7.65
N LYS A 31 -15.57 -10.20 -8.92
CA LYS A 31 -14.20 -9.78 -9.23
C LYS A 31 -13.99 -8.35 -8.73
N PHE A 32 -13.06 -8.18 -7.80
CA PHE A 32 -12.69 -6.86 -7.27
C PHE A 32 -12.29 -5.94 -8.42
N ARG A 33 -12.91 -4.75 -8.48
CA ARG A 33 -12.59 -3.71 -9.46
C ARG A 33 -12.09 -2.51 -8.69
N TYR A 34 -10.77 -2.28 -8.73
CA TYR A 34 -10.13 -1.22 -7.97
C TYR A 34 -10.83 0.14 -8.19
N GLU A 35 -11.18 0.43 -9.45
CA GLU A 35 -11.80 1.69 -9.87
C GLU A 35 -13.20 1.92 -9.28
N ALA A 36 -13.87 0.85 -8.81
CA ALA A 36 -15.19 0.94 -8.18
C ALA A 36 -15.12 1.37 -6.70
N HIS A 37 -13.91 1.39 -6.11
CA HIS A 37 -13.70 1.61 -4.68
C HIS A 37 -12.81 2.84 -4.40
N LEU A 38 -12.52 3.67 -5.40
CA LEU A 38 -11.53 4.76 -5.32
C LEU A 38 -11.77 5.73 -4.16
N ASP A 39 -13.03 6.04 -3.88
CA ASP A 39 -13.38 7.04 -2.85
C ASP A 39 -13.63 6.40 -1.48
N GLU A 40 -13.41 5.08 -1.32
CA GLU A 40 -13.51 4.41 -0.03
C GLU A 40 -12.23 4.60 0.78
N ALA A 41 -12.37 4.95 2.07
CA ALA A 41 -11.26 4.97 3.01
C ALA A 41 -10.64 3.56 3.16
N VAL A 42 -9.31 3.49 3.05
CA VAL A 42 -8.51 2.26 3.23
C VAL A 42 -7.60 2.29 4.43
N VAL A 43 -7.17 3.49 4.83
CA VAL A 43 -6.34 3.77 6.00
C VAL A 43 -6.94 4.97 6.69
N THR A 44 -7.02 4.92 8.02
CA THR A 44 -7.39 6.05 8.87
C THR A 44 -6.31 6.23 9.91
N VAL A 45 -5.82 7.47 10.05
CA VAL A 45 -4.85 7.88 11.07
C VAL A 45 -5.44 9.03 11.86
N ASP A 46 -5.69 8.77 13.15
CA ASP A 46 -6.50 9.61 14.03
C ASP A 46 -7.88 9.88 13.39
N ASP A 47 -8.20 11.15 13.10
CA ASP A 47 -9.45 11.55 12.45
C ASP A 47 -9.32 11.71 10.92
N THR A 48 -8.16 11.39 10.33
CA THR A 48 -7.89 11.57 8.90
C THR A 48 -8.08 10.26 8.15
N GLU A 49 -9.08 10.23 7.27
CA GLU A 49 -9.30 9.13 6.33
C GLU A 49 -8.50 9.33 5.04
N ILE A 50 -7.82 8.27 4.59
CA ILE A 50 -7.10 8.21 3.33
C ILE A 50 -7.87 7.28 2.40
N SER A 51 -8.36 7.84 1.30
CA SER A 51 -9.11 7.12 0.28
C SER A 51 -8.22 6.14 -0.49
N LEU A 52 -8.84 5.14 -1.13
CA LEU A 52 -8.12 4.21 -2.01
C LEU A 52 -7.40 4.97 -3.14
N ARG A 53 -7.99 6.05 -3.64
CA ARG A 53 -7.41 6.92 -4.67
C ARG A 53 -6.13 7.59 -4.20
N GLU A 54 -6.12 8.16 -3.00
CA GLU A 54 -4.91 8.75 -2.40
C GLU A 54 -3.88 7.67 -2.09
N PHE A 55 -4.32 6.53 -1.56
CA PHE A 55 -3.46 5.37 -1.32
C PHE A 55 -2.85 4.81 -2.62
N GLY A 56 -3.52 5.02 -3.75
CA GLY A 56 -3.03 4.72 -5.10
C GLY A 56 -1.68 5.36 -5.42
N TYR A 57 -1.34 6.48 -4.78
CA TYR A 57 -0.01 7.10 -4.86
C TYR A 57 1.08 6.16 -4.33
N TYR A 58 0.89 5.60 -3.13
CA TYR A 58 1.83 4.67 -2.52
C TYR A 58 1.90 3.35 -3.27
N ILE A 59 0.77 2.87 -3.81
CA ILE A 59 0.76 1.70 -4.69
C ILE A 59 1.62 1.96 -5.92
N TYR A 60 1.46 3.11 -6.59
CA TYR A 60 2.26 3.46 -7.77
C TYR A 60 3.75 3.53 -7.44
N GLU A 61 4.16 4.29 -6.41
CA GLU A 61 5.59 4.46 -6.08
C GLU A 61 6.25 3.12 -5.73
N VAL A 62 5.58 2.28 -4.92
CA VAL A 62 6.10 0.97 -4.54
C VAL A 62 6.11 0.00 -5.71
N GLU A 63 5.05 -0.03 -6.54
CA GLU A 63 5.02 -0.89 -7.72
C GLU A 63 6.07 -0.48 -8.75
N ALA A 64 6.27 0.80 -9.01
CA ALA A 64 7.32 1.29 -9.89
C ALA A 64 8.71 0.85 -9.39
N PHE A 65 9.00 1.06 -8.11
CA PHE A 65 10.28 0.68 -7.49
C PHE A 65 10.56 -0.82 -7.55
N VAL A 66 9.58 -1.66 -7.20
CA VAL A 66 9.74 -3.12 -7.22
C VAL A 66 9.77 -3.64 -8.67
N GLN A 67 9.06 -2.98 -9.60
CA GLN A 67 9.07 -3.34 -11.01
C GLN A 67 10.44 -3.11 -11.66
N GLU A 68 11.17 -2.06 -11.28
CA GLU A 68 12.55 -1.86 -11.74
C GLU A 68 13.43 -3.08 -11.37
N GLN A 69 13.28 -3.58 -10.14
CA GLN A 69 13.99 -4.80 -9.69
C GLN A 69 13.51 -6.05 -10.45
N ALA A 70 12.20 -6.16 -10.68
CA ALA A 70 11.61 -7.27 -11.42
C ALA A 70 12.16 -7.37 -12.85
N LEU A 71 12.27 -6.22 -13.53
CA LEU A 71 12.80 -6.14 -14.90
C LEU A 71 14.31 -6.44 -14.95
N LEU A 72 15.06 -6.09 -13.90
CA LEU A 72 16.47 -6.48 -13.78
C LEU A 72 16.64 -7.98 -13.51
N TYR A 73 15.71 -8.59 -12.77
CA TYR A 73 15.72 -10.01 -12.48
C TYR A 73 15.35 -10.86 -13.71
N ASP A 74 14.24 -10.54 -14.36
CA ASP A 74 13.78 -11.17 -15.60
C ASP A 74 12.89 -10.19 -16.39
N ALA A 75 13.46 -9.57 -17.43
CA ALA A 75 12.76 -8.61 -18.27
C ALA A 75 11.63 -9.23 -19.12
N GLU A 76 11.72 -10.52 -19.45
CA GLU A 76 10.70 -11.22 -20.24
C GLU A 76 9.51 -11.65 -19.36
N ASN A 77 9.77 -11.92 -18.08
CA ASN A 77 8.75 -12.34 -17.12
C ASN A 77 8.92 -11.67 -15.74
N PRO A 78 8.68 -10.35 -15.62
CA PRO A 78 8.82 -9.63 -14.35
C PRO A 78 7.87 -10.14 -13.25
N LYS A 79 6.76 -10.80 -13.62
CA LYS A 79 5.84 -11.44 -12.65
C LYS A 79 6.53 -12.52 -11.81
N LEU A 80 7.63 -13.13 -12.29
CA LEU A 80 8.38 -14.11 -11.51
C LEU A 80 8.98 -13.50 -10.24
N TRP A 81 9.52 -12.29 -10.33
CA TRP A 81 10.04 -11.56 -9.18
C TRP A 81 8.94 -11.25 -8.17
N TRP A 82 7.81 -10.70 -8.63
CA TRP A 82 6.66 -10.41 -7.77
C TRP A 82 6.14 -11.62 -6.97
N ASN A 83 6.24 -12.82 -7.56
CA ASN A 83 5.85 -14.09 -6.95
C ASN A 83 7.02 -14.82 -6.26
N THR A 84 8.18 -14.19 -6.15
CA THR A 84 9.32 -14.75 -5.41
C THR A 84 9.03 -14.69 -3.92
N HIS A 85 9.35 -15.78 -3.22
CA HIS A 85 9.20 -15.90 -1.77
C HIS A 85 10.55 -15.72 -1.10
N PHE A 86 10.70 -14.65 -0.32
CA PHE A 86 11.90 -14.41 0.47
C PHE A 86 11.86 -15.29 1.73
N MET A 87 12.93 -16.04 1.98
CA MET A 87 13.04 -16.90 3.17
C MET A 87 13.87 -16.18 4.23
N ALA A 88 13.21 -15.70 5.28
CA ALA A 88 13.82 -15.01 6.42
C ALA A 88 13.25 -15.51 7.76
N GLY A 89 13.06 -16.83 7.88
CA GLY A 89 12.51 -17.41 9.10
C GLY A 89 11.06 -16.95 9.33
N PRO A 90 10.72 -16.38 10.52
CA PRO A 90 9.38 -15.88 10.80
C PRO A 90 8.86 -14.81 9.82
N ASP A 91 9.78 -14.03 9.23
CA ASP A 91 9.43 -12.90 8.35
C ASP A 91 9.39 -13.31 6.86
N SER A 92 9.33 -14.61 6.59
CA SER A 92 9.28 -15.10 5.21
C SER A 92 7.96 -14.74 4.55
N GLN A 93 8.02 -14.10 3.38
CA GLN A 93 6.84 -13.64 2.64
C GLN A 93 7.13 -13.47 1.15
N PHE A 94 6.06 -13.40 0.35
CA PHE A 94 6.18 -13.02 -1.06
C PHE A 94 6.52 -11.55 -1.22
N ILE A 95 7.25 -11.21 -2.28
CA ILE A 95 7.61 -9.81 -2.61
C ILE A 95 6.36 -8.95 -2.75
N ALA A 96 5.29 -9.45 -3.38
CA ALA A 96 4.02 -8.73 -3.47
C ALA A 96 3.37 -8.41 -2.10
N HIS A 97 3.51 -9.30 -1.11
CA HIS A 97 3.01 -9.04 0.25
C HIS A 97 3.88 -8.01 0.97
N TYR A 98 5.20 -8.13 0.87
CA TYR A 98 6.11 -7.17 1.46
C TYR A 98 5.92 -5.77 0.86
N ALA A 99 5.80 -5.67 -0.46
CA ALA A 99 5.49 -4.44 -1.15
C ALA A 99 4.18 -3.82 -0.63
N LYS A 100 3.13 -4.63 -0.42
CA LYS A 100 1.86 -4.14 0.15
C LYS A 100 2.07 -3.56 1.55
N GLN A 101 2.80 -4.30 2.39
CA GLN A 101 3.13 -3.84 3.74
C GLN A 101 3.88 -2.51 3.69
N VAL A 102 4.89 -2.38 2.83
CA VAL A 102 5.64 -1.13 2.63
C VAL A 102 4.70 0.01 2.22
N ALA A 103 3.79 -0.21 1.27
CA ALA A 103 2.85 0.83 0.84
C ALA A 103 1.94 1.29 2.01
N ILE A 104 1.38 0.35 2.77
CA ILE A 104 0.51 0.64 3.93
C ILE A 104 1.30 1.38 5.02
N GLU A 105 2.45 0.85 5.41
CA GLU A 105 3.22 1.37 6.54
C GLU A 105 3.86 2.73 6.23
N THR A 106 4.33 2.95 5.00
CA THR A 106 4.78 4.27 4.54
C THR A 106 3.62 5.27 4.53
N CYS A 107 2.44 4.87 4.05
CA CYS A 107 1.25 5.73 4.06
C CYS A 107 0.87 6.17 5.48
N VAL A 108 0.86 5.24 6.43
CA VAL A 108 0.57 5.52 7.85
C VAL A 108 1.65 6.42 8.46
N MET A 109 2.93 6.09 8.26
CA MET A 109 4.05 6.85 8.80
C MET A 109 4.06 8.29 8.30
N GLU A 110 3.89 8.48 6.99
CA GLU A 110 3.87 9.82 6.39
C GLU A 110 2.70 10.65 6.90
N GLU A 111 1.51 10.07 7.07
CA GLU A 111 0.37 10.77 7.64
C GLU A 111 0.61 11.17 9.09
N ILE A 112 1.12 10.25 9.92
CA ILE A 112 1.50 10.53 11.31
C ILE A 112 2.51 11.68 11.38
N TYR A 113 3.61 11.58 10.64
CA TYR A 113 4.65 12.61 10.64
C TYR A 113 4.18 13.93 10.04
N TYR A 114 3.30 13.90 9.04
CA TYR A 114 2.67 15.10 8.52
C TYR A 114 1.85 15.81 9.62
N GLN A 115 0.99 15.08 10.32
CA GLN A 115 0.19 15.64 11.41
C GLN A 115 1.05 16.18 12.55
N GLU A 116 2.09 15.46 12.95
CA GLU A 116 3.04 15.93 13.97
C GLU A 116 3.82 17.17 13.51
N ALA A 117 4.24 17.22 12.24
CA ALA A 117 4.87 18.40 11.66
C ALA A 117 3.97 19.63 11.83
N LEU A 118 2.69 19.50 11.50
CA LEU A 118 1.72 20.59 11.63
C LEU A 118 1.56 21.04 13.08
N ARG A 119 1.54 20.12 14.04
CA ARG A 119 1.44 20.44 15.49
C ARG A 119 2.67 21.20 16.00
N GLU A 120 3.85 20.82 15.52
CA GLU A 120 5.12 21.49 15.87
C GLU A 120 5.38 22.75 15.01
N GLY A 121 4.46 23.13 14.12
CA GLY A 121 4.59 24.28 13.24
C GLY A 121 5.66 24.13 12.15
N ILE A 122 6.06 22.90 11.85
CA ILE A 122 7.01 22.55 10.80
C ILE A 122 6.25 22.51 9.47
N VAL A 123 6.51 23.51 8.63
CA VAL A 123 5.92 23.64 7.30
C VAL A 123 7.01 23.74 6.23
N LEU A 124 6.64 23.45 4.99
CA LEU A 124 7.51 23.72 3.84
C LEU A 124 7.67 25.22 3.65
N THR A 125 8.89 25.63 3.30
CA THR A 125 9.16 26.96 2.77
C THR A 125 8.68 27.06 1.32
N ASP A 126 8.53 28.28 0.79
CA ASP A 126 8.14 28.50 -0.61
C ASP A 126 9.03 27.74 -1.61
N VAL A 127 10.33 27.62 -1.30
CA VAL A 127 11.30 26.88 -2.14
C VAL A 127 11.02 25.38 -2.09
N GLU A 128 10.87 24.81 -0.89
CA GLU A 128 10.56 23.38 -0.73
C GLU A 128 9.19 23.03 -1.32
N GLU A 129 8.22 23.94 -1.24
CA GLU A 129 6.91 23.77 -1.86
C GLU A 129 7.00 23.76 -3.39
N ALA A 130 7.78 24.68 -3.97
CA ALA A 130 8.04 24.69 -5.41
C ALA A 130 8.76 23.42 -5.88
N GLU A 131 9.72 22.91 -5.10
CA GLU A 131 10.39 21.63 -5.36
C GLU A 131 9.40 20.46 -5.32
N ALA A 132 8.52 20.41 -4.31
CA ALA A 132 7.48 19.38 -4.22
C ALA A 132 6.54 19.39 -5.45
N ILE A 133 6.17 20.58 -5.94
CA ILE A 133 5.35 20.73 -7.14
C ILE A 133 6.10 20.27 -8.40
N ALA A 134 7.38 20.64 -8.54
CA ALA A 134 8.21 20.22 -9.67
C ALA A 134 8.41 18.69 -9.70
N GLU A 135 8.62 18.07 -8.55
CA GLU A 135 8.70 16.61 -8.42
C GLU A 135 7.36 15.95 -8.73
N ALA A 136 6.23 16.48 -8.23
CA ALA A 136 4.90 15.99 -8.56
C ALA A 136 4.62 16.05 -10.08
N GLN A 137 5.06 17.12 -10.76
CA GLN A 137 4.96 17.23 -12.22
C GLN A 137 5.80 16.19 -12.94
N LYS A 138 7.01 15.91 -12.44
CA LYS A 138 7.87 14.85 -12.99
C LYS A 138 7.20 13.48 -12.82
N THR A 139 6.67 13.18 -11.64
CA THR A 139 5.91 11.95 -11.37
C THR A 139 4.72 11.84 -12.31
N MET A 140 3.91 12.91 -12.45
CA MET A 140 2.78 12.94 -13.39
C MET A 140 3.20 12.68 -14.84
N GLY A 141 4.35 13.20 -15.27
CA GLY A 141 4.89 12.95 -16.61
C GLY A 141 5.40 11.52 -16.83
N ALA A 142 5.63 10.75 -15.75
CA ALA A 142 6.08 9.37 -15.80
C ALA A 142 4.92 8.36 -15.73
N ILE A 143 3.81 8.71 -15.08
CA ILE A 143 2.62 7.85 -14.99
C ILE A 143 1.90 7.79 -16.34
N THR A 144 1.55 6.59 -16.80
CA THR A 144 0.78 6.41 -18.03
C THR A 144 -0.70 6.67 -17.81
N GLN A 145 -1.45 7.00 -18.87
CA GLN A 145 -2.91 7.19 -18.74
C GLN A 145 -3.62 5.95 -18.18
N GLU A 146 -3.16 4.75 -18.53
CA GLU A 146 -3.73 3.51 -17.99
C GLU A 146 -3.54 3.40 -16.47
N GLN A 147 -2.37 3.81 -15.97
CA GLN A 147 -2.08 3.83 -14.53
C GLN A 147 -2.88 4.91 -13.80
N LEU A 148 -3.07 6.08 -14.41
CA LEU A 148 -3.96 7.13 -13.89
C LEU A 148 -5.41 6.65 -13.83
N ASP A 149 -5.89 6.00 -14.89
CA ASP A 149 -7.26 5.46 -14.95
C ASP A 149 -7.46 4.33 -13.92
N ALA A 150 -6.43 3.49 -13.71
CA ALA A 150 -6.46 2.40 -12.74
C ALA A 150 -6.53 2.93 -11.30
N THR A 151 -5.72 3.94 -10.97
CA THR A 151 -5.57 4.45 -9.58
C THR A 151 -6.53 5.59 -9.26
N GLY A 152 -7.08 6.25 -10.29
CA GLY A 152 -7.83 7.47 -10.14
C GLY A 152 -7.00 8.68 -9.73
N LEU A 153 -5.67 8.58 -9.77
CA LEU A 153 -4.77 9.68 -9.45
C LEU A 153 -4.94 10.83 -10.45
N ASP A 154 -4.84 12.05 -9.94
CA ASP A 154 -4.78 13.25 -10.76
C ASP A 154 -3.65 14.18 -10.26
N GLN A 155 -3.46 15.29 -10.95
CA GLN A 155 -2.37 16.22 -10.64
C GLN A 155 -2.51 16.84 -9.25
N ALA A 156 -3.74 17.14 -8.83
CA ALA A 156 -3.98 17.76 -7.53
C ALA A 156 -3.66 16.78 -6.39
N ILE A 157 -4.03 15.52 -6.56
CA ILE A 157 -3.71 14.45 -5.59
C ILE A 157 -2.20 14.24 -5.53
N ILE A 158 -1.52 14.06 -6.66
CA ILE A 158 -0.07 13.83 -6.65
C ILE A 158 0.69 15.02 -6.03
N VAL A 159 0.28 16.26 -6.32
CA VAL A 159 0.87 17.45 -5.67
C VAL A 159 0.63 17.42 -4.17
N THR A 160 -0.58 17.07 -3.72
CA THR A 160 -0.91 16.98 -2.30
C THR A 160 -0.08 15.92 -1.60
N MET A 161 0.01 14.72 -2.18
CA MET A 161 0.80 13.61 -1.64
C MET A 161 2.29 13.95 -1.59
N LYS A 162 2.85 14.57 -2.63
CA LYS A 162 4.27 14.95 -2.64
C LYS A 162 4.59 16.04 -1.62
N LYS A 163 3.68 16.99 -1.38
CA LYS A 163 3.84 17.98 -0.29
C LYS A 163 3.78 17.32 1.09
N LYS A 164 2.86 16.35 1.27
CA LYS A 164 2.76 15.56 2.50
C LYS A 164 4.05 14.80 2.78
N GLU A 165 4.56 14.06 1.79
CA GLU A 165 5.85 13.36 1.84
C GLU A 165 7.01 14.29 2.19
N LYS A 166 7.14 15.45 1.53
CA LYS A 166 8.22 16.40 1.85
C LYS A 166 8.12 16.92 3.30
N THR A 167 6.91 17.15 3.77
CA THR A 167 6.65 17.61 5.14
C THR A 167 6.96 16.53 6.16
N SER A 168 6.55 15.28 5.91
CA SER A 168 6.85 14.14 6.78
C SER A 168 8.37 13.87 6.86
N VAL A 169 9.08 13.93 5.73
CA VAL A 169 10.55 13.82 5.68
C VAL A 169 11.23 14.97 6.41
N LYS A 170 10.65 16.18 6.40
CA LYS A 170 11.16 17.32 7.17
C LYS A 170 10.98 17.10 8.67
N TYR A 171 9.85 16.52 9.09
CA TYR A 171 9.63 16.17 10.49
C TYR A 171 10.54 15.04 10.98
N ALA A 172 10.72 13.98 10.18
CA ALA A 172 11.66 12.90 10.49
C ALA A 172 13.09 13.44 10.71
N ARG A 173 13.57 14.33 9.83
CA ARG A 173 14.86 15.03 10.01
C ARG A 173 14.88 15.89 11.28
N TYR A 174 13.79 16.61 11.58
CA TYR A 174 13.67 17.38 12.81
C TYR A 174 13.84 16.49 14.06
N LEU A 175 13.26 15.28 14.09
CA LEU A 175 13.44 14.33 15.20
C LEU A 175 14.90 13.91 15.38
N VAL A 176 15.59 13.62 14.27
CA VAL A 176 17.01 13.24 14.25
C VAL A 176 17.91 14.39 14.70
N GLU A 177 17.75 15.58 14.11
CA GLU A 177 18.60 16.75 14.36
C GLU A 177 18.48 17.30 15.78
N ASN A 178 17.28 17.24 16.37
CA ASN A 178 17.03 17.73 17.73
C ASN A 178 17.28 16.68 18.81
N GLN A 179 17.92 15.55 18.47
CA GLN A 179 18.27 14.46 19.40
C GLN A 179 17.06 13.97 20.21
N ARG A 180 15.86 13.97 19.60
CA ARG A 180 14.63 13.48 20.25
C ARG A 180 14.61 11.94 20.39
N ILE A 181 15.52 11.27 19.70
CA ILE A 181 15.67 9.81 19.68
C ILE A 181 16.64 9.40 20.80
N VAL A 182 16.13 9.26 22.02
CA VAL A 182 16.91 8.90 23.21
C VAL A 182 16.69 7.41 23.55
N GLY A 183 17.75 6.67 23.85
CA GLY A 183 17.66 5.28 24.29
C GLY A 183 17.72 4.23 23.17
N TYR A 184 17.81 4.67 21.92
CA TYR A 184 17.93 3.79 20.75
C TYR A 184 19.37 3.75 20.23
N SER A 185 19.80 2.57 19.79
CA SER A 185 21.07 2.36 19.11
C SER A 185 20.85 2.13 17.62
N GLY A 186 21.67 2.71 16.76
CA GLY A 186 21.59 2.52 15.32
C GLY A 186 21.74 3.83 14.55
N ASN A 187 21.52 3.76 13.24
CA ASN A 187 21.44 4.94 12.39
C ASN A 187 20.14 5.70 12.69
N PRO A 188 20.19 6.98 13.13
CA PRO A 188 18.99 7.75 13.45
C PRO A 188 17.96 7.81 12.32
N GLU A 189 18.40 7.86 11.06
CA GLU A 189 17.50 7.90 9.90
C GLU A 189 16.72 6.59 9.73
N GLU A 190 17.34 5.44 10.04
CA GLU A 190 16.66 4.13 10.02
C GLU A 190 15.68 4.00 11.18
N LEU A 191 15.98 4.62 12.34
CA LEU A 191 15.13 4.55 13.52
C LEU A 191 13.78 5.28 13.33
N VAL A 192 13.75 6.31 12.49
CA VAL A 192 12.53 7.08 12.17
C VAL A 192 11.80 6.58 10.93
N ASN A 193 12.31 5.57 10.22
CA ASN A 193 11.59 4.95 9.12
C ASN A 193 10.39 4.14 9.62
N TRP A 194 9.50 3.70 8.72
CA TRP A 194 8.28 2.94 9.08
C TRP A 194 8.61 1.61 9.80
N ASP A 195 9.76 1.02 9.51
CA ASP A 195 10.31 -0.17 10.17
C ASP A 195 11.41 0.17 11.20
N GLY A 196 11.54 1.44 11.55
CA GLY A 196 12.43 1.93 12.58
C GLY A 196 11.90 1.61 13.98
N ALA A 197 12.80 1.26 14.90
CA ALA A 197 12.43 0.94 16.28
C ALA A 197 11.78 2.15 16.99
N TYR A 198 12.36 3.35 16.84
CA TYR A 198 11.82 4.56 17.46
C TYR A 198 10.41 4.89 16.95
N TYR A 199 10.20 4.84 15.62
CA TYR A 199 8.87 5.06 15.05
C TYR A 199 7.84 4.06 15.61
N ARG A 200 8.15 2.76 15.62
CA ARG A 200 7.21 1.73 16.08
C ARG A 200 6.91 1.75 17.57
N GLU A 201 7.87 2.14 18.39
CA GLU A 201 7.79 2.04 19.85
C GLU A 201 7.36 3.37 20.50
N GLU A 202 7.76 4.52 19.94
CA GLU A 202 7.49 5.84 20.54
C GLU A 202 6.48 6.67 19.76
N VAL A 203 6.44 6.55 18.44
CA VAL A 203 5.60 7.44 17.61
C VAL A 203 4.27 6.78 17.27
N LYS A 204 4.27 5.68 16.50
CA LYS A 204 3.07 5.01 16.02
C LYS A 204 2.05 4.68 17.14
N PRO A 205 2.45 4.23 18.35
CA PRO A 205 1.51 3.91 19.43
C PRO A 205 0.75 5.11 20.00
N LEU A 206 1.18 6.35 19.71
CA LEU A 206 0.50 7.57 20.15
C LEU A 206 -0.69 7.95 19.26
N HIS A 207 -0.86 7.27 18.12
CA HIS A 207 -1.90 7.54 17.14
C HIS A 207 -2.88 6.37 17.01
N GLN A 208 -4.13 6.68 16.69
CA GLN A 208 -5.11 5.66 16.33
C GLN A 208 -4.94 5.33 14.85
N VAL A 209 -4.57 4.10 14.54
CA VAL A 209 -4.42 3.63 13.15
C VAL A 209 -5.41 2.52 12.88
N GLU A 210 -6.24 2.70 11.86
CA GLU A 210 -7.19 1.68 11.39
C GLU A 210 -6.98 1.42 9.90
N THR A 211 -6.97 0.14 9.53
CA THR A 211 -6.86 -0.31 8.13
C THR A 211 -8.11 -1.08 7.73
N LYS A 212 -8.59 -0.86 6.51
CA LYS A 212 -9.74 -1.60 5.97
C LYS A 212 -9.28 -2.93 5.37
N ASP A 213 -8.91 -3.86 6.24
CA ASP A 213 -8.27 -5.14 5.87
C ASP A 213 -9.04 -5.89 4.78
N LYS A 214 -10.37 -5.96 4.86
CA LYS A 214 -11.19 -6.63 3.84
C LYS A 214 -11.03 -6.04 2.44
N LEU A 215 -10.81 -4.73 2.33
CA LEU A 215 -10.59 -4.05 1.05
C LEU A 215 -9.13 -4.23 0.62
N LEU A 216 -8.18 -4.02 1.54
CA LEU A 216 -6.74 -4.19 1.30
C LEU A 216 -6.36 -5.63 0.90
N ASP A 217 -7.06 -6.65 1.42
CA ASP A 217 -6.87 -8.06 1.08
C ASP A 217 -7.23 -8.36 -0.39
N GLN A 218 -8.13 -7.58 -0.99
CA GLN A 218 -8.51 -7.73 -2.40
C GLN A 218 -7.51 -7.08 -3.36
N ILE A 219 -6.65 -6.18 -2.87
CA ILE A 219 -5.66 -5.48 -3.68
C ILE A 219 -4.41 -6.35 -3.79
N GLN A 220 -3.91 -6.61 -5.00
CA GLN A 220 -2.66 -7.33 -5.20
C GLN A 220 -1.63 -6.38 -5.81
N LEU A 221 -0.58 -6.04 -5.05
CA LEU A 221 0.52 -5.27 -5.61
C LEU A 221 1.31 -6.09 -6.64
N GLY A 222 1.86 -5.39 -7.62
CA GLY A 222 2.42 -5.94 -8.85
C GLY A 222 1.37 -6.15 -9.94
N THR A 223 0.12 -5.67 -9.77
CA THR A 223 -0.99 -5.87 -10.72
C THR A 223 -1.88 -4.64 -10.95
N ILE A 224 -1.68 -3.54 -10.21
CA ILE A 224 -2.56 -2.36 -10.30
C ILE A 224 -2.06 -1.40 -11.38
N THR A 225 -0.80 -0.98 -11.26
CA THR A 225 -0.10 -0.04 -12.16
C THR A 225 0.97 -0.73 -13.00
N VAL A 226 1.37 -1.96 -12.65
CA VAL A 226 2.33 -2.78 -13.40
C VAL A 226 1.77 -4.18 -13.65
N ASN A 227 2.27 -4.86 -14.68
CA ASN A 227 1.91 -6.24 -15.07
C ASN A 227 0.39 -6.52 -15.18
N ARG A 228 -0.40 -5.48 -15.46
CA ARG A 228 -1.86 -5.53 -15.57
C ARG A 228 -2.28 -6.57 -16.59
N GLU A 229 -3.22 -7.44 -16.21
CA GLU A 229 -3.86 -8.34 -17.16
C GLU A 229 -5.07 -7.62 -17.79
N PRO A 230 -5.26 -7.71 -19.12
CA PRO A 230 -6.39 -7.12 -19.81
C PRO A 230 -7.75 -7.74 -19.40
#